data_AF-A0A519LTE4-F1
#
_entry.id   AF-A0A519LTE4-F1
#
_cell.length_a   1.000
_cell.length_b   1.000
_cell.length_c   1.000
_cell.angle_alpha   90.00
_cell.angle_beta   90.00
_cell.angle_gamma   90.00
#
_symmetry.space_group_name_H-M   'P 1'
#
loop_
_entity.id
_entity.type
_entity.pdbx_description
1 polymer ?
#
loop_
_entity_poly.entity_id
_entity_poly.type
_entity_poly.pdbx_seq_one_letter_code
_entity_poly.pdbx_strand_id
1 'polypeptide(L)'
;MRIKLLLACFFYFTSCLVFGQESPYKKIADSLEKRLPFAKNDTAKVKLLNAASMNFAYTFDNEKSFRYASEALALARRLKWKKGMAHAYKHIGLSYEIQSDQKTANEYVLKAFNVALET
;
A
#
# COMPACT_ATOMS: atom_id res chain seq x y z
N MET A 1 27.27 -22.95 -39.48
CA MET A 1 26.03 -22.12 -39.44
C MET A 1 25.15 -22.38 -38.22
N ARG A 2 24.96 -23.64 -37.77
CA ARG A 2 24.10 -23.97 -36.61
C ARG A 2 24.49 -23.31 -35.27
N ILE A 3 25.78 -23.24 -34.95
CA ILE A 3 26.29 -22.59 -33.72
C ILE A 3 26.05 -21.07 -33.70
N LYS A 4 26.18 -20.38 -34.85
CA LYS A 4 25.91 -18.93 -34.93
C LYS A 4 24.43 -18.62 -34.74
N LEU A 5 23.55 -19.53 -35.19
CA LEU A 5 22.11 -19.43 -34.97
C LEU A 5 21.74 -19.61 -33.50
N LEU A 6 22.36 -20.58 -32.82
CA LEU A 6 22.16 -20.83 -31.38
C LEU A 6 22.66 -19.66 -30.51
N LEU A 7 23.80 -19.06 -30.85
CA LEU A 7 24.33 -17.88 -30.15
C LEU A 7 23.45 -16.63 -30.35
N ALA A 8 22.88 -16.46 -31.55
CA ALA A 8 21.92 -15.39 -31.82
C ALA A 8 20.61 -15.58 -31.03
N CYS A 9 20.10 -16.81 -30.91
CA CYS A 9 18.94 -17.12 -30.07
C CYS A 9 19.21 -16.88 -28.57
N PHE A 10 20.42 -17.19 -28.08
CA PHE A 10 20.81 -16.93 -26.69
C PHE A 10 20.88 -15.43 -26.37
N PHE A 11 21.41 -14.62 -27.30
CA PHE A 11 21.46 -13.16 -27.15
C PHE A 11 20.06 -12.52 -27.20
N TYR A 12 19.14 -13.08 -27.97
CA TYR A 12 17.73 -12.65 -28.02
C TYR A 12 16.94 -13.05 -26.76
N PHE A 13 17.32 -14.17 -26.13
CA PHE A 13 16.68 -14.65 -24.90
C PHE A 13 17.08 -13.81 -23.68
N THR A 14 18.33 -13.34 -23.60
CA THR A 14 18.80 -12.50 -22.49
C THR A 14 18.30 -11.06 -22.56
N SER A 15 18.01 -10.52 -23.75
CA SER A 15 17.40 -9.18 -23.87
C SER A 15 15.97 -9.09 -23.33
N CYS A 16 15.26 -10.22 -23.24
CA CYS A 16 13.89 -10.26 -22.71
C CYS A 16 13.84 -10.21 -21.17
N LEU A 17 14.96 -10.51 -20.49
CA LEU A 17 15.06 -10.53 -19.02
C LEU A 17 15.31 -9.15 -18.39
N VAL A 18 15.60 -8.12 -19.20
CA VAL A 18 16.02 -6.80 -18.70
C VAL A 18 14.85 -5.86 -18.38
N PHE A 19 13.60 -6.24 -18.67
CA PHE A 19 12.42 -5.37 -18.48
C PHE A 19 11.64 -5.57 -17.17
N GLY A 20 12.29 -6.03 -16.10
CA GLY A 20 11.70 -6.06 -14.76
C GLY A 20 11.88 -4.73 -14.01
N GLN A 21 11.35 -3.61 -14.51
CA GLN A 21 11.43 -2.35 -13.75
C GLN A 21 10.52 -2.43 -12.51
N GLU A 22 11.12 -2.34 -11.33
CA GLU A 22 10.39 -2.32 -10.06
C GLU A 22 9.43 -1.12 -9.99
N SER A 23 8.16 -1.41 -9.69
CA SER A 23 7.09 -0.41 -9.58
C SER A 23 7.48 0.72 -8.61
N PRO A 24 7.24 2.01 -8.96
CA PRO A 24 7.49 3.14 -8.06
C PRO A 24 6.82 2.97 -6.69
N TYR A 25 5.62 2.37 -6.64
CA TYR A 25 4.89 2.11 -5.40
C TYR A 25 5.64 1.15 -4.48
N LYS A 26 6.30 0.12 -5.03
CA LYS A 26 7.07 -0.83 -4.23
C LYS A 26 8.27 -0.16 -3.57
N LYS A 27 9.02 0.65 -4.32
CA LYS A 27 10.16 1.41 -3.78
C LYS A 27 9.74 2.34 -2.64
N ILE A 28 8.60 3.01 -2.79
CA ILE A 28 8.04 3.89 -1.76
C ILE A 28 7.58 3.07 -0.56
N ALA A 29 6.88 1.96 -0.77
CA ALA A 29 6.39 1.08 0.29
C ALA A 29 7.55 0.57 1.17
N ASP A 30 8.61 0.04 0.54
CA ASP A 30 9.78 -0.48 1.25
C ASP A 30 10.53 0.62 2.01
N SER A 31 10.61 1.83 1.44
CA SER A 31 11.21 2.99 2.11
C SER A 31 10.40 3.40 3.35
N LEU A 32 9.06 3.41 3.25
CA LEU A 32 8.18 3.73 4.36
C LEU A 32 8.25 2.67 5.45
N GLU A 33 8.22 1.38 5.09
CA GLU A 33 8.30 0.24 6.02
C GLU A 33 9.58 0.32 6.87
N LYS A 34 10.73 0.67 6.28
CA LYS A 34 11.99 0.86 7.00
C LYS A 34 11.98 2.03 7.99
N ARG A 35 11.18 3.07 7.74
CA ARG A 35 11.10 4.28 8.60
C ARG A 35 10.14 4.11 9.77
N LEU A 36 9.12 3.26 9.64
CA LEU A 36 8.06 3.08 10.64
C LEU A 36 8.54 2.70 12.05
N PRO A 37 9.56 1.83 12.23
CA PRO A 37 10.06 1.47 13.56
C PRO A 37 10.62 2.66 14.35
N PHE A 38 11.16 3.66 13.65
CA PHE A 38 11.78 4.84 14.26
C PHE A 38 10.83 6.03 14.41
N ALA A 39 9.60 5.92 13.88
CA ALA A 39 8.62 6.98 13.95
C ALA A 39 8.00 7.08 15.36
N LYS A 40 7.97 8.30 15.90
CA LYS A 40 7.27 8.63 17.15
C LYS A 40 5.77 8.39 17.00
N ASN A 41 5.10 7.94 18.06
CA ASN A 41 3.66 7.67 18.06
C ASN A 41 2.83 8.98 18.08
N ASP A 42 2.86 9.72 16.98
CA ASP A 42 2.13 10.96 16.76
C ASP A 42 1.42 10.96 15.39
N THR A 43 0.89 12.11 14.98
CA THR A 43 0.17 12.24 13.71
C THR A 43 1.08 12.03 12.49
N ALA A 44 2.39 12.24 12.61
CA ALA A 44 3.34 11.96 11.53
C ALA A 44 3.44 10.44 11.28
N LYS A 45 3.46 9.62 12.34
CA LYS A 45 3.42 8.16 12.18
C LYS A 45 2.10 7.66 11.59
N VAL A 46 0.96 8.25 11.96
CA VAL A 46 -0.32 7.93 11.31
C VAL A 46 -0.27 8.22 9.81
N LYS A 47 0.31 9.36 9.40
CA LYS A 47 0.50 9.70 7.98
C LYS A 47 1.40 8.68 7.27
N LEU A 48 2.51 8.29 7.90
CA LEU A 48 3.42 7.28 7.35
C LEU A 48 2.75 5.91 7.19
N LEU A 49 1.97 5.46 8.18
CA LEU A 49 1.23 4.20 8.12
C LEU A 49 0.17 4.21 7.01
N ASN A 50 -0.61 5.30 6.89
CA ASN A 50 -1.58 5.45 5.80
C ASN A 50 -0.90 5.47 4.43
N ALA A 51 0.24 6.16 4.30
CA ALA A 51 1.01 6.16 3.06
C ALA A 51 1.56 4.77 2.74
N ALA A 52 2.07 4.02 3.72
CA ALA A 52 2.56 2.66 3.54
C ALA A 52 1.43 1.75 3.04
N SER A 53 0.28 1.79 3.72
CA SER A 53 -0.91 1.04 3.33
C SER A 53 -1.29 1.26 1.86
N MET A 54 -1.44 2.54 1.46
CA MET A 54 -1.77 2.90 0.08
C MET A 54 -0.76 2.36 -0.93
N ASN A 55 0.54 2.45 -0.65
CA ASN A 55 1.56 1.97 -1.58
C ASN A 55 1.57 0.45 -1.69
N PHE A 56 1.37 -0.28 -0.58
CA PHE A 56 1.23 -1.74 -0.61
C PHE A 56 -0.04 -2.19 -1.34
N ALA A 57 -1.14 -1.43 -1.24
CA ALA A 57 -2.34 -1.68 -2.03
C ALA A 57 -2.04 -1.64 -3.54
N TYR A 58 -1.27 -0.63 -4.00
CA TYR A 58 -0.84 -0.52 -5.40
C TYR A 58 0.20 -1.55 -5.85
N THR A 59 0.80 -2.30 -4.91
CA THR A 59 1.64 -3.46 -5.22
C THR A 59 0.86 -4.78 -5.13
N PHE A 60 -0.47 -4.72 -4.92
CA PHE A 60 -1.33 -5.87 -4.66
C PHE A 60 -0.94 -6.68 -3.41
N ASP A 61 -0.15 -6.10 -2.50
CA ASP A 61 0.15 -6.69 -1.19
C ASP A 61 -0.95 -6.28 -0.21
N ASN A 62 -2.09 -6.97 -0.34
CA ASN A 62 -3.28 -6.64 0.43
C ASN A 62 -3.12 -6.88 1.93
N GLU A 63 -2.33 -7.88 2.33
CA GLU A 63 -2.06 -8.18 3.74
C GLU A 63 -1.34 -7.00 4.41
N LYS A 64 -0.24 -6.52 3.81
CA LYS A 64 0.47 -5.35 4.34
C LYS A 64 -0.38 -4.09 4.26
N SER A 65 -1.12 -3.89 3.16
CA SER A 65 -2.05 -2.77 3.03
C SER A 65 -3.03 -2.70 4.21
N PHE A 66 -3.71 -3.82 4.48
CA PHE A 66 -4.70 -3.90 5.54
C PHE A 66 -4.08 -3.73 6.93
N ARG A 67 -2.91 -4.36 7.17
CA ARG A 67 -2.17 -4.24 8.43
C ARG A 67 -1.82 -2.79 8.74
N TYR A 68 -1.19 -2.08 7.81
CA TYR A 68 -0.79 -0.69 8.04
C TYR A 68 -1.98 0.27 8.16
N ALA A 69 -3.06 0.05 7.41
CA ALA A 69 -4.28 0.84 7.59
C ALA A 69 -4.89 0.64 8.98
N SER A 70 -4.89 -0.61 9.47
CA SER A 70 -5.40 -0.96 10.81
C SER A 70 -4.55 -0.33 11.92
N GLU A 71 -3.22 -0.37 11.79
CA GLU A 71 -2.30 0.31 12.71
C GLU A 71 -2.50 1.83 12.69
N ALA A 72 -2.66 2.43 11.51
CA ALA A 72 -2.94 3.86 11.36
C ALA A 72 -4.23 4.25 12.07
N LEU A 73 -5.29 3.45 11.90
CA LEU A 73 -6.59 3.66 12.54
C LEU A 73 -6.47 3.59 14.07
N ALA A 74 -5.79 2.56 14.59
CA ALA A 74 -5.60 2.39 16.02
C ALA A 74 -4.84 3.57 16.65
N LEU A 75 -3.75 4.01 16.02
CA LEU A 75 -2.99 5.16 16.49
C LEU A 75 -3.79 6.46 16.36
N ALA A 76 -4.47 6.68 15.24
CA ALA A 76 -5.29 7.87 15.02
C ALA A 76 -6.43 7.98 16.04
N ARG A 77 -7.07 6.86 16.41
CA ARG A 77 -8.06 6.81 17.49
C ARG A 77 -7.47 7.22 18.83
N ARG A 78 -6.30 6.70 19.20
CA ARG A 78 -5.60 7.07 20.44
C ARG A 78 -5.26 8.56 20.49
N LEU A 79 -4.86 9.13 19.35
CA LEU A 79 -4.55 10.54 19.20
C LEU A 79 -5.80 11.42 19.05
N LYS A 80 -7.00 10.83 19.00
CA LYS A 80 -8.28 11.49 18.66
C LYS A 80 -8.18 12.29 17.36
N TRP A 81 -7.34 11.85 16.42
CA TRP A 81 -7.06 12.56 15.18
C TRP A 81 -7.96 12.07 14.05
N LYS A 82 -9.15 12.68 13.96
CA LYS A 82 -10.24 12.31 13.04
C LYS A 82 -9.81 12.24 11.57
N LYS A 83 -9.02 13.21 11.10
CA LYS A 83 -8.49 13.19 9.72
C LYS A 83 -7.65 11.93 9.44
N GLY A 84 -6.80 11.53 10.38
CA GLY A 84 -6.01 10.30 10.27
C GLY A 84 -6.87 9.04 10.25
N MET A 85 -7.95 9.02 11.04
CA MET A 85 -8.93 7.94 11.08
C MET A 85 -9.68 7.81 9.76
N ALA A 86 -10.11 8.91 9.16
CA ALA A 86 -10.82 8.91 7.87
C ALA A 86 -9.94 8.31 6.76
N HIS A 87 -8.67 8.72 6.67
CA HIS A 87 -7.72 8.11 5.72
C HIS A 87 -7.52 6.62 5.97
N ALA A 88 -7.37 6.21 7.24
CA ALA A 88 -7.19 4.81 7.59
C ALA A 88 -8.41 3.95 7.21
N TYR A 89 -9.63 4.43 7.49
CA TYR A 89 -10.85 3.74 7.05
C TYR A 89 -10.96 3.62 5.53
N LYS A 90 -10.62 4.68 4.78
CA LYS A 90 -10.57 4.62 3.32
C LYS A 90 -9.61 3.53 2.83
N HIS A 91 -8.42 3.42 3.43
CA HIS A 91 -7.44 2.42 3.03
C HIS A 91 -7.84 0.99 3.43
N ILE A 92 -8.51 0.81 4.57
CA ILE A 92 -9.14 -0.48 4.91
C ILE A 92 -10.21 -0.84 3.86
N GLY A 93 -11.05 0.12 3.46
CA GLY A 93 -12.05 -0.09 2.40
C GLY A 93 -11.42 -0.52 1.08
N LEU A 94 -10.34 0.14 0.65
CA LEU A 94 -9.56 -0.23 -0.53
C LEU A 94 -9.02 -1.68 -0.45
N SER A 95 -8.59 -2.12 0.74
CA SER A 95 -8.16 -3.51 0.94
C SER A 95 -9.28 -4.54 0.77
N TYR A 96 -10.53 -4.18 1.09
CA TYR A 96 -11.69 -5.04 0.81
C TYR A 96 -12.10 -4.98 -0.67
N GLU A 97 -11.98 -3.83 -1.31
CA GLU A 97 -12.22 -3.67 -2.74
C GLU A 97 -11.28 -4.55 -3.58
N ILE A 98 -9.98 -4.61 -3.23
CA ILE A 98 -9.00 -5.51 -3.87
C ILE A 98 -9.40 -6.98 -3.72
N GLN A 99 -10.10 -7.35 -2.66
CA GLN A 99 -10.61 -8.70 -2.42
C GLN A 99 -11.99 -8.96 -3.04
N SER A 100 -12.53 -8.02 -3.83
CA SER A 100 -13.90 -8.05 -4.37
C SER A 100 -15.02 -8.05 -3.31
N ASP A 101 -14.72 -7.73 -2.04
CA ASP A 101 -15.73 -7.55 -1.00
C ASP A 101 -16.26 -6.11 -1.01
N GLN A 102 -17.08 -5.82 -2.01
CA GLN A 102 -17.60 -4.48 -2.24
C GLN A 102 -18.51 -3.99 -1.10
N LYS A 103 -19.21 -4.92 -0.44
CA LYS A 103 -20.10 -4.59 0.67
C LYS A 103 -19.28 -4.03 1.83
N THR A 104 -18.28 -4.79 2.28
CA THR A 104 -17.43 -4.36 3.40
C THR A 104 -16.62 -3.12 3.03
N ALA A 105 -16.14 -3.02 1.79
CA ALA A 105 -15.46 -1.81 1.30
C ALA A 105 -16.32 -0.55 1.47
N ASN A 106 -17.58 -0.60 1.01
CA ASN A 106 -18.52 0.51 1.13
C ASN A 106 -18.83 0.87 2.59
N GLU A 107 -18.96 -0.11 3.49
CA GLU A 107 -19.12 0.14 4.93
C GLU A 107 -17.94 0.93 5.51
N TYR A 108 -16.71 0.63 5.10
CA TYR A 108 -15.53 1.35 5.55
C TYR A 108 -15.40 2.76 4.93
N VAL A 109 -15.80 2.93 3.66
CA VAL A 109 -15.89 4.26 3.05
C VAL A 109 -16.92 5.13 3.76
N LEU A 110 -18.08 4.58 4.15
CA LEU A 110 -19.07 5.28 4.96
C LEU A 110 -18.52 5.67 6.34
N LYS A 111 -17.78 4.78 7.01
CA LYS A 111 -17.08 5.13 8.27
C LYS A 111 -16.08 6.27 8.07
N ALA A 112 -15.33 6.28 6.96
CA ALA A 112 -14.42 7.37 6.63
C ALA A 112 -15.15 8.70 6.47
N PHE A 113 -16.28 8.69 5.73
CA PHE A 113 -17.13 9.86 5.51
C PHE A 113 -17.71 10.41 6.81
N ASN A 114 -18.32 9.55 7.63
CA ASN A 114 -18.93 9.97 8.90
C ASN A 114 -17.90 10.60 9.84
N VAL A 115 -16.71 10.01 9.96
CA VAL A 115 -15.64 10.57 10.80
C VAL A 115 -15.10 11.90 10.26
N ALA A 116 -15.11 12.10 8.94
CA ALA A 116 -14.71 13.37 8.34
C ALA A 116 -15.76 14.48 8.52
N LEU A 117 -17.04 14.14 8.74
CA LEU A 117 -18.08 15.12 9.07
C LEU A 117 -18.05 15.58 10.53
N GLU A 118 -17.41 14.81 11.42
CA GLU A 118 -17.25 15.15 12.83
C GLU A 118 -16.06 16.09 13.12
N THR A 119 -15.36 16.60 12.08
CA THR A 119 -14.19 17.48 12.21
C THR A 119 -14.52 18.95 12.10
#